data_AF-A8E680-F1
#
_entry.id   AF-A8E680-F1
#
_cell.length_a   1.000
_cell.length_b   1.000
_cell.length_c   1.000
_cell.angle_alpha   90.00
_cell.angle_beta   90.00
_cell.angle_gamma   90.00
#
_symmetry.space_group_name_H-M   'P 1'
#
loop_
_entity.id
_entity.type
_entity.pdbx_description
1 polymer ?
#
loop_
_entity_poly.entity_id
_entity_poly.type
_entity_poly.pdbx_seq_one_letter_code
_entity_poly.pdbx_strand_id
1 'polypeptide(L)'
;MTNSKGYRRGTRYMFRRPFRKNGVPSVATLLKVYKIGDIVDIKGDGSVHSGMPHKYYHGRTGRVFNVTTRSLGVVVTKPVRNRIEKKKICIRAEHVRHSSCRQDFLDRVKRNDTIRRECKKNGTEVPDLKRKPVGPRPAHIVRTKNNKPSLFQPIPYEFIV
;
A
#
# COMPACT_ATOMS: atom_id res chain seq x y z
N MET A 1 -25.32 -26.82 -5.55
CA MET A 1 -24.13 -27.51 -4.99
C MET A 1 -23.51 -26.63 -3.90
N THR A 2 -23.45 -27.10 -2.66
CA THR A 2 -23.04 -26.28 -1.50
C THR A 2 -21.53 -26.29 -1.33
N ASN A 3 -20.89 -25.12 -1.31
CA ASN A 3 -19.43 -25.04 -1.14
C ASN A 3 -19.00 -25.47 0.26
N SER A 4 -17.95 -26.30 0.34
CA SER A 4 -17.30 -26.69 1.61
C SER A 4 -16.89 -25.47 2.44
N LYS A 5 -16.81 -25.58 3.76
CA LYS A 5 -16.53 -24.45 4.67
C LYS A 5 -15.10 -24.42 5.23
N GLY A 6 -14.17 -25.14 4.58
CA GLY A 6 -12.78 -25.23 5.02
C GLY A 6 -12.04 -23.89 5.08
N TYR A 7 -11.07 -23.79 6.00
CA TYR A 7 -10.32 -22.56 6.31
C TYR A 7 -9.61 -21.96 5.08
N ARG A 8 -9.05 -22.81 4.21
CA ARG A 8 -8.29 -22.42 3.01
C ARG A 8 -9.08 -22.61 1.71
N ARG A 9 -10.41 -22.77 1.77
CA ARG A 9 -11.22 -22.96 0.56
C ARG A 9 -11.08 -21.79 -0.42
N GLY A 10 -10.92 -22.08 -1.71
CA GLY A 10 -10.82 -21.05 -2.76
C GLY A 10 -9.53 -20.21 -2.69
N THR A 11 -8.44 -20.73 -2.14
CA THR A 11 -7.17 -19.99 -2.00
C THR A 11 -6.07 -20.45 -2.98
N ARG A 12 -6.44 -21.24 -4.00
CA ARG A 12 -5.50 -21.86 -4.97
C ARG A 12 -4.49 -20.87 -5.55
N TYR A 13 -4.96 -19.72 -6.04
CA TYR A 13 -4.09 -18.66 -6.57
C TYR A 13 -3.68 -17.63 -5.50
N MET A 14 -4.52 -17.41 -4.50
CA MET A 14 -4.30 -16.40 -3.45
C MET A 14 -3.05 -16.67 -2.59
N PHE A 15 -2.81 -17.93 -2.23
CA PHE A 15 -1.62 -18.34 -1.48
C PHE A 15 -0.55 -18.97 -2.36
N ARG A 16 -0.69 -18.92 -3.69
CA ARG A 16 0.31 -19.43 -4.61
C ARG A 16 1.56 -18.54 -4.55
N ARG A 17 2.74 -19.17 -4.57
CA ARG A 17 4.00 -18.44 -4.77
C ARG A 17 4.08 -17.88 -6.20
N PRO A 18 4.63 -16.67 -6.39
CA PRO A 18 4.85 -16.14 -7.74
C PRO A 18 5.78 -17.03 -8.57
N PHE A 19 5.65 -16.94 -9.89
CA PHE A 19 6.51 -17.67 -10.82
C PHE A 19 8.00 -17.40 -10.54
N ARG A 20 8.81 -18.47 -10.53
CA ARG A 20 10.25 -18.43 -10.20
C ARG A 20 10.59 -17.77 -8.84
N LYS A 21 9.64 -17.74 -7.90
CA LYS A 21 9.84 -17.26 -6.52
C LYS A 21 9.43 -18.30 -5.48
N ASN A 22 9.57 -19.57 -5.81
CA ASN A 22 9.35 -20.69 -4.89
C ASN A 22 10.51 -20.80 -3.88
N GLY A 23 10.31 -21.58 -2.82
CA GLY A 23 11.34 -21.84 -1.79
C GLY A 23 11.19 -20.97 -0.54
N VAL A 24 12.28 -20.88 0.21
CA VAL A 24 12.34 -20.19 1.51
C VAL A 24 12.13 -18.68 1.38
N PRO A 25 11.47 -18.02 2.35
CA PRO A 25 11.38 -16.57 2.37
C PRO A 25 12.77 -15.94 2.53
N SER A 26 12.97 -14.76 1.94
CA SER A 26 14.22 -14.01 2.09
C SER A 26 14.44 -13.62 3.55
N VAL A 27 15.70 -13.70 4.00
CA VAL A 27 16.17 -13.28 5.33
C VAL A 27 15.78 -11.83 5.65
N ALA A 28 15.74 -10.96 4.63
CA ALA A 28 15.31 -9.57 4.77
C ALA A 28 13.86 -9.43 5.29
N THR A 29 13.01 -10.46 5.12
CA THR A 29 11.65 -10.46 5.67
C THR A 29 11.66 -10.67 7.18
N LEU A 30 12.60 -11.47 7.68
CA LEU A 30 12.73 -11.82 9.09
C LEU A 30 13.42 -10.72 9.90
N LEU A 31 14.38 -10.00 9.28
CA LEU A 31 15.12 -8.91 9.93
C LEU A 31 14.33 -7.60 10.05
N LYS A 32 13.09 -7.55 9.54
CA LYS A 32 12.24 -6.35 9.66
C LYS A 32 11.80 -6.16 11.10
N VAL A 33 12.14 -5.00 11.65
CA VAL A 33 11.70 -4.59 12.99
C VAL A 33 10.26 -4.09 12.91
N TYR A 34 9.41 -4.59 13.80
CA TYR A 34 8.03 -4.14 13.96
C TYR A 34 7.83 -3.64 15.39
N LYS A 35 7.14 -2.51 15.53
CA LYS A 35 6.81 -1.89 16.81
C LYS A 35 5.30 -1.82 16.98
N ILE A 36 4.86 -1.68 18.23
CA ILE A 36 3.45 -1.45 18.55
C ILE A 36 3.03 -0.10 17.93
N GLY A 37 1.89 -0.10 17.24
CA GLY A 37 1.35 1.08 16.55
C GLY A 37 1.73 1.15 15.07
N ASP A 38 2.67 0.34 14.59
CA ASP A 38 3.03 0.29 13.16
C ASP A 38 1.84 -0.16 12.31
N ILE A 39 1.73 0.43 11.11
CA ILE A 39 0.73 0.07 10.12
C ILE A 39 1.33 -0.98 9.19
N VAL A 40 0.67 -2.13 9.13
CA VAL A 40 1.18 -3.30 8.41
C VAL A 40 0.14 -3.87 7.45
N ASP A 41 0.64 -4.33 6.31
CA ASP A 41 -0.12 -5.03 5.29
C ASP A 41 0.04 -6.53 5.45
N ILE A 42 -1.08 -7.25 5.40
CA ILE A 42 -1.13 -8.69 5.59
C ILE A 42 -1.13 -9.37 4.24
N LYS A 43 -0.09 -10.15 3.95
CA LYS A 43 0.04 -10.94 2.74
C LYS A 43 0.57 -12.32 3.09
N GLY A 44 -0.36 -13.28 3.17
CA GLY A 44 -0.03 -14.68 3.44
C GLY A 44 0.94 -15.25 2.43
N ASP A 45 1.97 -15.92 2.92
CA ASP A 45 3.01 -16.60 2.15
C ASP A 45 2.74 -18.09 2.14
N GLY A 46 2.51 -18.68 0.97
CA GLY A 46 2.19 -20.11 0.84
C GLY A 46 3.30 -21.05 1.28
N SER A 47 4.57 -20.61 1.31
CA SER A 47 5.71 -21.46 1.71
C SER A 47 5.83 -21.65 3.22
N VAL A 48 5.21 -20.77 4.02
CA VAL A 48 5.20 -20.88 5.49
C VAL A 48 3.79 -21.17 5.94
N HIS A 49 3.56 -22.32 6.58
CA HIS A 49 2.22 -22.75 6.97
C HIS A 49 1.79 -22.25 8.36
N SER A 50 2.73 -22.13 9.29
CA SER A 50 2.44 -21.71 10.66
C SER A 50 2.03 -20.24 10.71
N GLY A 51 1.06 -19.89 11.56
CA GLY A 51 0.62 -18.51 11.76
C GLY A 51 0.12 -17.81 10.49
N MET A 52 -0.28 -18.59 9.48
CA MET A 52 -0.87 -18.09 8.24
C MET A 52 -2.22 -17.40 8.53
N PRO A 53 -2.46 -16.20 7.97
CA PRO A 53 -3.74 -15.52 8.15
C PRO A 53 -4.88 -16.26 7.44
N HIS A 54 -6.09 -16.18 8.01
CA HIS A 54 -7.29 -16.58 7.28
C HIS A 54 -7.41 -15.77 5.99
N LYS A 55 -7.90 -16.39 4.91
CA LYS A 55 -8.01 -15.80 3.56
C LYS A 55 -8.70 -14.42 3.53
N TYR A 56 -9.61 -14.17 4.46
CA TYR A 56 -10.30 -12.88 4.58
C TYR A 56 -9.34 -11.70 4.85
N TYR A 57 -8.27 -11.95 5.61
CA TYR A 57 -7.31 -10.93 6.00
C TYR A 57 -6.17 -10.77 4.99
N HIS A 58 -6.11 -11.62 3.96
CA HIS A 58 -5.14 -11.44 2.88
C HIS A 58 -5.45 -10.13 2.13
N GLY A 59 -4.44 -9.26 1.97
CA GLY A 59 -4.59 -7.94 1.36
C GLY A 59 -5.25 -6.90 2.26
N ARG A 60 -5.41 -7.18 3.56
CA ARG A 60 -5.91 -6.19 4.53
C ARG A 60 -4.75 -5.51 5.24
N THR A 61 -4.96 -4.25 5.60
CA THR A 61 -4.05 -3.45 6.40
C THR A 61 -4.57 -3.37 7.83
N GLY A 62 -3.67 -3.39 8.80
CA GLY A 62 -4.01 -3.27 10.21
C GLY A 62 -2.92 -2.55 11.01
N ARG A 63 -3.17 -2.40 12.30
CA ARG A 63 -2.20 -1.84 13.25
C ARG A 63 -1.69 -2.89 14.21
N VAL A 64 -0.39 -2.91 14.46
CA VAL A 64 0.22 -3.82 15.43
C VAL A 64 -0.19 -3.40 16.84
N PHE A 65 -0.74 -4.33 17.63
CA PHE A 65 -1.06 -4.11 19.05
C PHE A 65 -0.14 -4.89 19.98
N ASN A 66 0.43 -6.01 19.52
CA ASN A 66 1.31 -6.85 20.32
C ASN A 66 2.46 -7.38 19.45
N VAL A 67 3.63 -7.56 20.05
CA VAL A 67 4.81 -8.14 19.39
C VAL A 67 5.28 -9.32 20.24
N THR A 68 5.48 -10.46 19.59
CA THR A 68 6.00 -11.69 20.20
C THR A 68 7.26 -12.12 19.48
N THR A 69 7.92 -13.19 19.96
CA THR A 69 9.22 -13.66 19.41
C THR A 69 9.19 -13.95 17.91
N ARG A 70 8.12 -14.56 17.38
CA ARG A 70 7.99 -14.93 15.96
C ARG A 70 6.79 -14.29 15.25
N SER A 71 5.88 -13.69 16.01
CA SER A 71 4.59 -13.24 15.51
C SER A 71 4.22 -11.84 15.98
N LEU A 72 3.26 -11.27 15.27
CA LEU A 72 2.68 -9.98 15.53
C LEU A 72 1.18 -10.15 15.80
N GLY A 73 0.70 -9.45 16.81
CA GLY A 73 -0.73 -9.21 16.99
C GLY A 73 -1.13 -7.99 16.18
N VAL A 74 -2.02 -8.18 15.20
CA VAL A 74 -2.53 -7.10 14.34
C VAL A 74 -4.02 -6.90 14.60
N VAL A 75 -4.47 -5.66 14.68
CA VAL A 75 -5.88 -5.29 14.71
C VAL A 75 -6.33 -4.91 13.31
N VAL A 76 -7.34 -5.62 12.80
CA VAL A 76 -7.93 -5.39 11.48
C VAL A 76 -9.43 -5.17 11.64
N THR A 77 -9.99 -4.21 10.89
CA THR A 77 -11.43 -3.99 10.84
C THR A 77 -12.08 -4.98 9.87
N LYS A 78 -13.16 -5.63 10.32
CA LYS A 78 -13.94 -6.57 9.53
C LYS A 78 -15.42 -6.17 9.57
N PRO A 79 -16.04 -5.80 8.45
CA PRO A 79 -17.50 -5.75 8.35
C PRO A 79 -18.10 -7.14 8.61
N VAL A 80 -19.06 -7.19 9.54
CA VAL A 80 -19.86 -8.36 9.88
C VAL A 80 -21.32 -7.92 9.75
N ARG A 81 -21.93 -8.25 8.61
CA ARG A 81 -23.31 -7.85 8.25
C ARG A 81 -23.49 -6.33 8.37
N ASN A 82 -24.14 -5.89 9.44
CA ASN A 82 -24.57 -4.52 9.73
C ASN A 82 -23.56 -3.71 10.57
N ARG A 83 -22.47 -4.30 11.06
CA ARG A 83 -21.50 -3.59 11.92
C ARG A 83 -20.05 -3.84 11.51
N ILE A 84 -19.15 -2.94 11.88
CA ILE A 84 -17.70 -3.09 11.69
C ILE A 84 -17.08 -3.51 13.02
N GLU A 85 -16.49 -4.71 13.06
CA GLU A 85 -15.84 -5.24 14.24
C GLU A 85 -14.32 -5.18 14.11
N LYS A 86 -13.64 -4.82 15.20
CA LYS A 86 -12.18 -4.93 15.30
C LYS A 86 -11.80 -6.36 15.64
N LYS A 87 -11.03 -7.01 14.77
CA LYS A 87 -10.53 -8.37 14.97
C LYS A 87 -9.04 -8.31 15.30
N LYS A 88 -8.68 -8.90 16.43
CA LYS A 88 -7.28 -9.14 16.82
C LYS A 88 -6.87 -10.47 16.21
N ILE A 89 -5.78 -10.47 15.44
CA ILE A 89 -5.25 -11.66 14.77
C ILE A 89 -3.77 -11.80 15.07
N CYS A 90 -3.33 -13.04 15.30
CA CYS A 90 -1.93 -13.38 15.50
C CYS A 90 -1.38 -13.92 14.19
N ILE A 91 -0.38 -13.25 13.63
CA ILE A 91 0.20 -13.57 12.33
C ILE A 91 1.72 -13.59 12.48
N ARG A 92 2.42 -14.53 11.84
CA ARG A 92 3.88 -14.50 11.83
C ARG A 92 4.45 -13.39 10.95
N ALA A 93 5.68 -12.96 11.25
CA ALA A 93 6.36 -11.87 10.53
C ALA A 93 6.52 -12.12 9.02
N GLU A 94 6.59 -13.38 8.56
CA GLU A 94 6.73 -13.71 7.13
C GLU A 94 5.51 -13.29 6.29
N HIS A 95 4.34 -13.23 6.92
CA HIS A 95 3.08 -12.88 6.27
C HIS A 95 2.71 -11.41 6.39
N VAL A 96 3.62 -10.60 6.94
CA VAL A 96 3.38 -9.19 7.25
C VAL A 96 4.42 -8.34 6.54
N ARG A 97 4.01 -7.14 6.11
CA ARG A 97 4.88 -6.14 5.50
C ARG A 97 4.55 -4.77 6.06
N HIS A 98 5.55 -3.90 6.21
CA HIS A 98 5.31 -2.48 6.49
C HIS A 98 4.56 -1.82 5.34
N SER A 99 3.57 -1.00 5.68
CA SER A 99 2.79 -0.28 4.68
C SER A 99 3.47 1.01 4.23
N SER A 100 3.64 1.18 2.92
CA SER A 100 4.24 2.39 2.34
C SER A 100 3.35 3.62 2.50
N CYS A 101 2.03 3.45 2.68
CA CYS A 101 1.11 4.57 2.84
C CYS A 101 1.42 5.45 4.05
N ARG A 102 2.02 4.88 5.11
CA ARG A 102 2.41 5.62 6.31
C ARG A 102 3.72 6.38 6.09
N GLN A 103 4.62 5.88 5.25
CA GLN A 103 5.93 6.50 4.99
C GLN A 103 5.76 7.88 4.33
N ASP A 104 4.98 7.98 3.26
CA ASP A 104 4.71 9.27 2.59
C ASP A 104 4.13 10.32 3.55
N PHE A 105 3.21 9.90 4.41
CA PHE A 105 2.65 10.78 5.44
C PHE A 105 3.73 11.26 6.42
N LEU A 106 4.57 10.37 6.94
CA LEU A 106 5.62 10.71 7.90
C LEU A 106 6.69 11.62 7.27
N ASP A 107 7.08 11.35 6.02
CA ASP A 107 8.06 12.16 5.30
C ASP A 107 7.52 13.57 5.04
N ARG A 108 6.21 13.68 4.75
CA ARG A 108 5.54 14.98 4.63
C ARG A 108 5.43 15.71 5.96
N VAL A 109 5.12 15.03 7.06
CA VAL A 109 5.11 15.65 8.41
C VAL A 109 6.49 16.22 8.72
N LYS A 110 7.55 15.44 8.52
CA LYS A 110 8.93 15.90 8.74
C LYS A 110 9.27 17.12 7.88
N ARG A 111 8.97 17.09 6.58
CA ARG A 111 9.19 18.22 5.66
C ARG A 111 8.41 19.47 6.08
N ASN A 112 7.16 19.31 6.48
CA ASN A 112 6.34 20.43 6.94
C ASN A 112 6.89 21.04 8.24
N ASP A 113 7.37 20.21 9.16
CA ASP A 113 7.94 20.67 10.41
C ASP A 113 9.30 21.36 10.23
N THR A 114 10.13 20.93 9.27
CA THR A 114 11.38 21.63 8.94
C THR A 114 11.09 23.02 8.37
N ILE A 115 10.18 23.13 7.40
CA ILE A 115 9.78 24.41 6.81
C ILE A 115 9.25 25.37 7.89
N ARG A 116 8.39 24.88 8.79
CA ARG A 116 7.88 25.70 9.92
C ARG A 116 9.00 26.21 10.82
N ARG A 117 9.98 25.36 11.14
CA ARG A 117 11.11 25.75 11.98
C ARG A 117 12.01 26.77 11.28
N GLU A 118 12.25 26.63 9.99
CA GLU A 118 13.04 27.57 9.18
C GLU A 118 12.34 28.93 9.06
N CYS A 119 11.05 28.95 8.73
CA CYS A 119 10.26 30.18 8.69
C CYS A 119 10.25 30.90 10.05
N LYS A 120 10.09 30.15 11.15
CA LYS A 120 10.15 30.72 12.51
C LYS A 120 11.53 31.31 12.85
N LYS A 121 12.62 30.69 12.40
CA LYS A 121 13.98 31.21 12.60
C LYS A 121 14.25 32.48 11.79
N ASN A 122 13.76 32.52 10.55
CA ASN A 122 13.98 33.63 9.63
C ASN A 122 12.97 34.78 9.82
N GLY A 123 11.93 34.60 10.64
CA GLY A 123 10.86 35.58 10.84
C GLY A 123 9.90 35.72 9.65
N THR A 124 9.98 34.83 8.66
CA THR A 124 9.10 34.82 7.49
C THR A 124 7.80 34.08 7.80
N GLU A 125 6.69 34.48 7.16
CA GLU A 125 5.43 33.78 7.28
C GLU A 125 5.51 32.33 6.77
N VAL A 126 4.81 31.42 7.44
CA VAL A 126 4.78 30.01 7.05
C VAL A 126 3.86 29.85 5.83
N PRO A 127 4.32 29.24 4.72
CA PRO A 127 3.49 29.03 3.54
C PRO A 127 2.32 28.06 3.82
N ASP A 128 1.31 28.05 2.95
CA ASP A 128 0.21 27.09 3.05
C ASP A 128 0.71 25.65 2.78
N LEU A 129 0.82 24.85 3.84
CA LEU A 129 1.31 23.48 3.80
C LEU A 129 0.21 22.44 3.51
N LYS A 130 -1.03 22.88 3.25
CA LYS A 130 -2.12 21.99 2.85
C LYS A 130 -1.89 21.51 1.43
N ARG A 131 -2.25 20.24 1.16
CA ARG A 131 -2.25 19.70 -0.20
C ARG A 131 -3.41 20.30 -0.96
N LYS A 132 -3.15 20.85 -2.15
CA LYS A 132 -4.17 21.34 -3.07
C LYS A 132 -4.40 20.29 -4.18
N PRO A 133 -5.64 20.06 -4.63
CA PRO A 133 -5.89 19.26 -5.81
C PRO A 133 -5.29 19.96 -7.05
N VAL A 134 -5.14 19.20 -8.13
CA VAL A 134 -4.71 19.77 -9.42
C VAL A 134 -5.78 20.77 -9.87
N GLY A 135 -5.38 22.03 -10.02
CA GLY A 135 -6.24 23.10 -10.52
C GLY A 135 -6.37 23.10 -12.05
N PRO A 136 -7.16 24.01 -12.63
CA PRO A 136 -7.17 24.22 -14.08
C PRO A 136 -5.77 24.58 -14.57
N ARG A 137 -5.44 24.19 -15.81
CA ARG A 137 -4.15 24.53 -16.41
C ARG A 137 -4.02 26.05 -16.50
N PRO A 138 -2.88 26.63 -16.09
CA PRO A 138 -2.67 28.06 -16.24
C PRO A 138 -2.58 28.42 -17.73
N ALA A 139 -2.88 29.69 -18.03
CA ALA A 139 -2.60 30.23 -19.36
C ALA A 139 -1.10 30.11 -19.66
N HIS A 140 -0.76 29.61 -20.85
CA HIS A 140 0.61 29.53 -21.32
C HIS A 140 0.67 29.88 -22.80
N ILE A 141 1.83 30.36 -23.24
CA ILE A 141 2.04 30.79 -24.63
C ILE A 141 2.85 29.70 -25.34
N VAL A 142 2.31 29.18 -26.43
CA VAL A 142 3.01 28.23 -27.31
C VAL A 142 3.60 29.01 -28.49
N ARG A 143 4.94 28.97 -28.65
CA ARG A 143 5.64 29.65 -29.76
C ARG A 143 5.73 28.75 -30.99
N THR A 144 5.48 29.31 -32.17
CA THR A 144 5.50 28.59 -33.46
C THR A 144 6.82 28.67 -34.21
N LYS A 145 7.81 29.44 -33.73
CA LYS A 145 9.09 29.70 -34.44
C LYS A 145 9.84 28.43 -34.86
N ASN A 146 9.90 27.42 -33.97
CA ASN A 146 10.56 26.12 -34.23
C ASN A 146 9.57 24.95 -34.12
N ASN A 147 8.26 25.22 -34.06
CA ASN A 147 7.21 24.23 -33.91
C ASN A 147 6.04 24.57 -34.84
N LYS A 148 6.21 24.20 -36.13
CA LYS A 148 5.18 24.43 -37.15
C LYS A 148 4.03 23.45 -36.92
N PRO A 149 2.77 23.91 -36.88
CA PRO A 149 1.61 23.02 -36.79
C PRO A 149 1.59 22.05 -37.98
N SER A 150 1.46 20.75 -37.70
CA SER A 150 1.31 19.72 -38.73
C SER A 150 -0.16 19.46 -39.00
N LEU A 151 -0.53 19.42 -40.28
CA LEU A 151 -1.87 19.05 -40.72
C LEU A 151 -2.02 17.53 -40.68
N PHE A 152 -3.01 17.04 -39.94
CA PHE A 152 -3.36 15.61 -39.90
C PHE A 152 -4.66 15.39 -40.67
N GLN A 153 -4.74 14.29 -41.42
CA GLN A 153 -5.93 13.86 -42.16
C GLN A 153 -6.34 12.45 -41.71
N PRO A 154 -7.65 12.13 -41.71
CA PRO A 154 -8.10 10.77 -41.43
C PRO A 154 -7.52 9.81 -42.47
N ILE A 155 -7.00 8.68 -42.01
CA ILE A 155 -6.48 7.61 -42.87
C ILE A 155 -7.68 6.88 -43.49
N PRO A 156 -7.64 6.51 -44.77
CA PRO A 156 -8.67 5.67 -45.38
C PRO A 156 -8.77 4.30 -44.69
N TYR A 157 -9.94 3.68 -44.81
CA TYR A 157 -10.14 2.33 -44.29
C TYR A 157 -9.25 1.34 -45.04
N GLU A 158 -8.42 0.61 -44.29
CA GLU A 158 -7.65 -0.53 -44.78
C GLU A 158 -7.99 -1.78 -43.95
N PHE A 159 -8.18 -2.90 -44.64
CA PHE A 159 -8.33 -4.19 -43.99
C PHE A 159 -6.96 -4.81 -43.75
N ILE A 160 -6.50 -4.82 -42.49
CA ILE A 160 -5.23 -5.41 -42.07
C ILE A 160 -5.53 -6.75 -41.39
N VAL A 161 -5.01 -7.84 -41.96
CA VAL A 161 -5.11 -9.22 -41.42
C VAL A 161 -3.96 -9.52 -40.46
#